data_AF-A0A6P5YHN8-F1
#
_entry.id   AF-A0A6P5YHN8-F1
#
_cell.length_a   1.000
_cell.length_b   1.000
_cell.length_c   1.000
_cell.angle_alpha   90.00
_cell.angle_beta   90.00
_cell.angle_gamma   90.00
#
_symmetry.space_group_name_H-M   'P 1'
#
loop_
_entity.id
_entity.type
_entity.pdbx_description
1 polymer ?
#
loop_
_entity_poly.entity_id
_entity_poly.type
_entity_poly.pdbx_seq_one_letter_code
_entity_poly.pdbx_strand_id
1 'polypeptide(L)'
;MGVSGIAPILHKLILFWHHPEALHTTGYEVLMGLLYGIGALVYATRIPERWMPGKFDIAGHSHQLFHILVVAGAYTHYRAGLVYLKWRDLNGC
;
A
#
# COMPACT_ATOMS: atom_id res chain seq x y z
N MET A 1 7.23 -2.16 11.41
CA MET A 1 7.34 -0.83 10.79
C MET A 1 6.06 -0.45 10.04
N GLY A 2 5.59 -1.17 9.00
CA GLY A 2 4.41 -0.74 8.21
C GLY A 2 3.04 -0.70 8.93
N VAL A 3 2.75 -1.64 9.84
CA VAL A 3 1.45 -1.74 10.54
C VAL A 3 1.21 -0.57 11.51
N SER A 4 2.28 0.13 11.92
CA SER A 4 2.17 1.31 12.80
C SER A 4 1.34 2.45 12.20
N GLY A 5 1.15 2.47 10.87
CA GLY A 5 0.31 3.43 10.16
C GLY A 5 -1.18 3.35 10.54
N ILE A 6 -1.65 2.27 11.18
CA ILE A 6 -3.06 2.18 11.62
C ILE A 6 -3.40 3.29 12.62
N ALA A 7 -2.51 3.59 13.58
CA ALA A 7 -2.76 4.60 14.60
C ALA A 7 -3.03 6.01 14.02
N PRO A 8 -2.16 6.58 13.15
CA PRO A 8 -2.44 7.88 12.55
C PRO A 8 -3.64 7.87 11.59
N ILE A 9 -3.94 6.76 10.90
CA ILE A 9 -5.14 6.63 10.06
C ILE A 9 -6.40 6.71 10.92
N LEU A 10 -6.45 5.98 12.03
CA LEU A 10 -7.58 6.04 12.97
C LEU A 10 -7.74 7.44 13.56
N HIS A 11 -6.63 8.07 13.98
CA HIS A 11 -6.64 9.44 14.47
C HIS A 11 -7.21 10.43 13.43
N LYS A 12 -6.75 10.33 12.17
CA LYS A 12 -7.28 11.12 11.05
C LYS A 12 -8.78 10.92 10.86
N LEU A 13 -9.25 9.67 10.86
CA LEU A 13 -10.66 9.36 10.68
C LEU A 13 -11.51 9.91 11.83
N ILE A 14 -11.08 9.76 13.09
CA ILE A 14 -11.80 10.31 14.24
C ILE A 14 -12.00 11.83 14.10
N LEU A 15 -10.97 12.56 13.66
CA LEU A 15 -11.02 14.01 13.53
C LEU A 15 -11.75 14.49 12.27
N PHE A 16 -11.58 13.81 11.13
CA PHE A 16 -11.94 14.32 9.82
C PHE A 16 -12.88 13.40 9.01
N TRP A 17 -13.59 12.45 9.62
CA TRP A 17 -14.44 11.50 8.86
C TRP A 17 -15.51 12.15 7.98
N HIS A 18 -15.97 13.37 8.33
CA HIS A 18 -16.92 14.13 7.53
C HIS A 18 -16.30 14.69 6.23
N HIS A 19 -14.97 14.76 6.13
CA HIS A 19 -14.28 15.24 4.94
C HIS A 19 -14.06 14.10 3.94
N PRO A 20 -14.52 14.25 2.68
CA PRO A 20 -14.37 13.21 1.67
C PRO A 20 -12.90 12.89 1.37
N GLU A 21 -11.99 13.86 1.52
CA GLU A 21 -10.55 13.69 1.32
C GLU A 21 -9.95 12.71 2.34
N ALA A 22 -10.42 12.75 3.60
CA ALA A 22 -9.96 11.84 4.64
C ALA A 22 -10.38 10.39 4.34
N LEU A 23 -11.60 10.18 3.85
CA LEU A 23 -12.07 8.84 3.46
C LEU A 23 -11.37 8.34 2.20
N HIS A 24 -11.19 9.20 1.20
CA HIS A 24 -10.55 8.84 -0.07
C HIS A 24 -9.06 8.48 0.11
N THR A 25 -8.32 9.26 0.90
CA THR A 25 -6.93 8.95 1.26
C THR A 25 -6.83 7.67 2.09
N THR A 26 -7.78 7.42 2.98
CA THR A 26 -7.86 6.15 3.73
C THR A 26 -8.01 4.96 2.81
N GLY A 27 -8.84 5.06 1.76
CA GLY A 27 -8.96 4.01 0.75
C GLY A 27 -7.62 3.65 0.09
N TYR A 28 -6.83 4.67 -0.29
CA TYR A 28 -5.48 4.44 -0.83
C TYR A 28 -4.52 3.84 0.21
N GLU A 29 -4.57 4.28 1.46
CA GLU A 29 -3.72 3.77 2.54
C GLU A 29 -4.05 2.29 2.87
N VAL A 30 -5.33 1.91 2.87
CA VAL A 30 -5.76 0.51 3.01
C VAL A 30 -5.27 -0.32 1.83
N LEU A 31 -5.42 0.18 0.59
CA LEU A 31 -4.93 -0.51 -0.60
C LEU A 31 -3.40 -0.69 -0.57
N MET A 32 -2.65 0.35 -0.20
CA MET A 32 -1.20 0.26 0.03
C MET A 32 -0.87 -0.82 1.07
N GLY A 33 -1.56 -0.82 2.21
CA GLY A 33 -1.37 -1.82 3.27
C GLY A 33 -1.63 -3.25 2.78
N LEU A 34 -2.67 -3.46 1.98
CA LEU A 34 -2.98 -4.76 1.36
C LEU A 34 -1.88 -5.18 0.37
N LEU A 35 -1.41 -4.28 -0.49
CA LEU A 35 -0.35 -4.57 -1.46
C LEU A 35 0.96 -4.96 -0.77
N TYR A 36 1.37 -4.21 0.26
CA TYR A 36 2.53 -4.56 1.07
C TYR A 36 2.34 -5.85 1.86
N GLY A 37 1.15 -6.08 2.42
CA GLY A 37 0.83 -7.31 3.15
C GLY A 37 0.88 -8.55 2.26
N ILE A 38 0.26 -8.49 1.09
CA ILE A 38 0.30 -9.57 0.08
C ILE A 38 1.73 -9.77 -0.40
N GLY A 39 2.47 -8.69 -0.70
CA GLY A 39 3.86 -8.79 -1.11
C GLY A 39 4.72 -9.49 -0.06
N ALA A 40 4.60 -9.09 1.21
CA ALA A 40 5.31 -9.72 2.32
C ALA A 40 4.94 -11.19 2.47
N LEU A 41 3.66 -11.54 2.31
CA LEU A 41 3.19 -12.93 2.37
C LEU A 41 3.77 -13.77 1.22
N VAL A 42 3.71 -13.26 -0.02
CA VAL A 42 4.27 -13.91 -1.21
C VAL A 42 5.76 -14.14 -1.04
N TYR A 43 6.51 -13.12 -0.61
CA TYR A 43 7.94 -13.20 -0.35
C TYR A 43 8.27 -14.24 0.74
N ALA A 44 7.55 -14.21 1.87
CA ALA A 44 7.81 -15.10 2.99
C ALA A 44 7.46 -16.56 2.67
N THR A 45 6.39 -16.79 1.90
CA THR A 45 5.93 -18.14 1.54
C THR A 45 6.65 -18.73 0.33
N ARG A 46 7.42 -17.93 -0.40
CA ARG A 46 8.15 -18.33 -1.63
C ARG A 46 7.23 -18.96 -2.68
N ILE A 47 6.02 -18.45 -2.80
CA ILE A 47 5.05 -18.85 -3.83
C ILE A 47 5.26 -17.91 -5.04
N PRO A 48 5.33 -18.43 -6.28
CA PRO A 48 4.98 -19.79 -6.72
C PRO A 48 6.14 -20.79 -6.82
N GLU A 49 7.40 -20.38 -6.64
CA GLU A 49 8.57 -21.25 -6.84
C GLU A 49 8.62 -22.46 -5.89
N ARG A 50 8.01 -22.35 -4.71
CA ARG A 50 7.80 -23.46 -3.78
C ARG A 50 6.95 -24.59 -4.38
N TRP A 51 5.99 -24.26 -5.27
CA TRP A 51 5.07 -25.24 -5.85
C TRP A 51 5.60 -25.88 -7.13
N MET A 52 6.42 -25.15 -7.90
CA MET A 52 7.01 -25.64 -9.14
C MET A 52 8.50 -25.31 -9.20
N PRO A 53 9.35 -26.09 -8.49
CA PRO A 53 10.80 -25.92 -8.52
C PRO A 53 11.34 -25.97 -9.96
N GLY A 54 12.27 -25.07 -10.30
CA GLY A 54 12.89 -25.00 -11.62
C GLY A 54 12.10 -24.21 -12.68
N LYS A 55 10.81 -23.92 -12.46
CA LYS A 55 9.98 -23.19 -13.46
C LYS A 55 10.11 -21.67 -13.39
N PHE A 56 10.51 -21.13 -12.24
CA PHE A 56 10.53 -19.69 -11.97
C PHE A 56 11.95 -19.16 -11.71
N ASP A 57 12.98 -19.89 -12.16
CA ASP A 57 14.38 -19.57 -11.83
C ASP A 57 14.85 -18.22 -12.42
N ILE A 58 14.27 -17.80 -13.54
CA ILE A 58 14.60 -16.54 -14.23
C ILE A 58 13.54 -15.46 -13.98
N ALA A 59 12.26 -15.82 -14.08
CA ALA A 59 11.16 -14.87 -14.02
C ALA A 59 9.95 -15.41 -13.26
N GLY A 60 9.22 -14.53 -12.58
CA GLY A 60 7.95 -14.83 -11.91
C GLY A 60 8.07 -15.45 -10.52
N HIS A 61 9.28 -15.56 -9.95
CA HIS A 61 9.46 -16.01 -8.58
C HIS A 61 9.00 -14.95 -7.56
N SER A 62 8.73 -15.38 -6.33
CA SER A 62 8.13 -14.57 -5.26
C SER A 62 8.82 -13.24 -5.03
N HIS A 63 10.16 -13.18 -5.12
CA HIS A 63 10.91 -11.94 -4.93
C HIS A 63 10.65 -10.91 -6.05
N GLN A 64 10.50 -11.32 -7.30
CA GLN A 64 10.09 -10.41 -8.38
C GLN A 64 8.66 -9.92 -8.19
N LEU A 65 7.74 -10.83 -7.82
CA LEU A 65 6.35 -10.47 -7.53
C LEU A 65 6.27 -9.49 -6.35
N PHE A 66 7.10 -9.70 -5.32
CA PHE A 66 7.24 -8.77 -4.19
C PHE A 66 7.64 -7.37 -4.65
N HIS A 67 8.66 -7.24 -5.50
CA HIS A 67 9.07 -5.93 -6.04
C HIS A 67 7.94 -5.24 -6.81
N ILE A 68 7.19 -5.97 -7.64
CA ILE A 68 6.03 -5.42 -8.37
C ILE A 68 4.99 -4.88 -7.39
N LEU A 69 4.66 -5.64 -6.35
CA LEU A 69 3.68 -5.25 -5.34
C LEU A 69 4.16 -4.05 -4.51
N VAL A 70 5.47 -3.97 -4.21
CA VAL A 70 6.06 -2.82 -3.53
C VAL A 70 5.96 -1.55 -4.37
N VAL A 71 6.27 -1.62 -5.68
CA VAL A 71 6.12 -0.49 -6.60
C VAL A 71 4.66 -0.05 -6.69
N ALA A 72 3.72 -1.00 -6.79
CA ALA A 72 2.29 -0.70 -6.79
C ALA A 72 1.84 -0.02 -5.49
N GLY A 73 2.31 -0.50 -4.32
CA GLY A 73 2.04 0.11 -3.03
C GLY A 73 2.61 1.53 -2.90
N ALA A 74 3.83 1.77 -3.41
CA ALA A 74 4.41 3.10 -3.46
C ALA A 74 3.60 4.05 -4.35
N TYR A 75 3.09 3.55 -5.48
CA TYR A 75 2.23 4.34 -6.36
C TYR A 75 0.89 4.70 -5.71
N THR A 76 0.23 3.77 -5.02
CA THR A 76 -1.02 4.08 -4.30
C THR A 76 -0.78 5.08 -3.17
N HIS A 77 0.36 4.97 -2.46
CA HIS A 77 0.77 5.96 -1.47
C HIS A 77 0.99 7.35 -2.09
N TYR A 78 1.68 7.41 -3.25
CA TYR A 78 1.88 8.65 -3.99
C TYR A 78 0.54 9.30 -4.38
N ARG A 79 -0.43 8.51 -4.84
CA ARG A 79 -1.79 8.98 -5.17
C ARG A 79 -2.48 9.60 -3.95
N ALA A 80 -2.37 8.99 -2.77
CA ALA A 80 -2.88 9.58 -1.53
C ALA A 80 -2.21 10.93 -1.24
N GLY A 81 -0.89 11.02 -1.39
CA GLY A 81 -0.12 12.25 -1.24
C GLY A 81 -0.61 13.39 -2.14
N LEU A 82 -0.92 13.10 -3.41
CA LEU A 82 -1.51 14.10 -4.32
C LEU A 82 -2.87 14.62 -3.86
N VAL A 83 -3.70 13.76 -3.26
CA VAL A 83 -4.98 14.19 -2.68
C VAL A 83 -4.76 15.09 -1.48
N TYR A 84 -3.83 14.75 -0.59
CA TYR A 84 -3.47 15.61 0.55
C TYR A 84 -2.93 16.97 0.09
N LEU A 85 -2.05 16.99 -0.91
CA LEU A 85 -1.51 18.25 -1.48
C LEU A 85 -2.63 19.10 -2.07
N LYS A 86 -3.52 18.50 -2.87
CA LYS A 86 -4.67 19.23 -3.42
C LYS A 86 -5.59 19.77 -2.33
N TRP A 87 -5.85 18.98 -1.29
CA TRP A 87 -6.68 19.40 -0.16
C TRP A 87 -6.08 20.61 0.57
N ARG A 88 -4.76 20.56 0.84
CA ARG A 88 -3.99 21.68 1.41
C ARG A 88 -4.08 22.93 0.53
N ASP A 89 -3.84 22.79 -0.77
CA ASP A 89 -3.79 23.93 -1.70
C ASP A 89 -5.17 24.62 -1.84
N LEU A 90 -6.27 23.88 -1.68
CA LEU A 90 -7.63 24.42 -1.75
C LEU A 90 -8.12 25.07 -0.44
N ASN A 91 -7.69 24.56 0.72
CA ASN A 91 -8.18 25.03 2.02
C ASN A 91 -7.25 26.06 2.67
N GLY A 92 -6.06 26.27 2.10
CA GLY A 92 -5.05 27.13 2.69
C GLY A 92 -4.49 26.57 4.00
N CYS A 93 -3.47 27.24 4.54
CA CYS A 93 -3.05 27.08 5.92
C CYS A 93 -3.76 28.10 6.80
#